data_AF-A0AAD1S3J4-F1
#
_entry.id   AF-A0AAD1S3J4-F1
#
_cell.length_a   1.000
_cell.length_b   1.000
_cell.length_c   1.000
_cell.angle_alpha   90.00
_cell.angle_beta   90.00
_cell.angle_gamma   90.00
#
_symmetry.space_group_name_H-M   'P 1'
#
loop_
_entity.id
_entity.type
_entity.pdbx_description
1 polymer ?
#
loop_
_entity_poly.entity_id
_entity_poly.type
_entity_poly.pdbx_seq_one_letter_code
_entity_poly.pdbx_strand_id
1 'polypeptide(L)'
;FAGQWYLLSVASECNYLKANNHRVEATTIKAARSTKPRETENLLVHTLRKMDGICWEIKQQYRKNKINGRFILKVRGSIRQLDMVVAETDYENYAILYYQRQKKITIKLYGQFVSTPTPP
;
A
#
# COMPACT_ATOMS: atom_id res chain seq x y z
N PHE A 1 -1.91 8.69 -8.39
CA PHE A 1 -1.21 7.70 -7.55
C PHE A 1 -0.78 6.43 -8.31
N ALA A 2 -1.19 6.22 -9.57
CA ALA A 2 -0.56 5.13 -10.35
C ALA A 2 0.95 5.39 -10.46
N GLY A 3 1.77 4.34 -10.44
CA GLY A 3 3.23 4.44 -10.40
C GLY A 3 3.88 3.48 -9.41
N GLN A 4 5.21 3.57 -9.33
CA GLN A 4 6.01 2.84 -8.35
C GLN A 4 6.26 3.72 -7.12
N TRP A 5 6.11 3.13 -5.93
CA TRP A 5 6.22 3.84 -4.66
C TRP A 5 6.98 3.01 -3.64
N TYR A 6 7.83 3.66 -2.85
CA TYR A 6 8.65 3.04 -1.81
C TYR A 6 8.06 3.34 -0.45
N LEU A 7 7.89 2.32 0.38
CA LEU A 7 7.40 2.49 1.75
C LEU A 7 8.52 3.10 2.61
N LEU A 8 8.32 4.34 3.05
CA LEU A 8 9.31 5.07 3.86
C LEU A 8 9.07 4.87 5.36
N SER A 9 7.81 4.90 5.79
CA SER A 9 7.46 4.78 7.22
C SER A 9 6.05 4.23 7.43
N VAL A 10 5.83 3.65 8.61
CA VAL A 10 4.55 3.08 9.04
C VAL A 10 4.27 3.46 10.49
N ALA A 11 3.07 3.98 10.74
CA ALA A 11 2.51 4.13 12.09
C ALA A 11 1.29 3.22 12.22
N SER A 12 1.17 2.43 13.29
CA SER A 12 0.09 1.42 13.36
C SER A 12 -0.38 1.11 14.78
N GLU A 13 -1.67 0.88 14.91
CA GLU A 13 -2.30 0.28 16.10
C GLU A 13 -2.31 -1.26 16.07
N CYS A 14 -1.79 -1.88 15.01
CA CYS A 14 -1.67 -3.33 14.91
C CYS A 14 -0.62 -3.86 15.89
N ASN A 15 -1.04 -4.70 16.84
CA ASN A 15 -0.16 -5.27 17.85
C ASN A 15 1.06 -5.97 17.24
N TYR A 16 0.88 -6.69 16.13
CA TYR A 16 1.99 -7.36 15.44
C TYR A 16 3.03 -6.36 14.92
N LEU A 17 2.59 -5.26 14.29
CA LEU A 17 3.50 -4.22 13.80
C LEU A 17 4.16 -3.45 14.95
N LYS A 18 3.45 -3.19 16.05
CA LYS A 18 4.05 -2.60 17.27
C LYS A 18 5.15 -3.48 17.84
N ALA A 19 4.94 -4.79 17.90
CA ALA A 19 5.91 -5.73 18.46
C ALA A 19 7.10 -6.04 17.51
N ASN A 20 6.90 -5.95 16.19
CA ASN A 20 7.88 -6.38 15.19
C ASN A 20 8.39 -5.24 14.28
N ASN A 21 8.19 -3.97 14.67
CA ASN A 21 8.62 -2.80 13.90
C ASN A 21 10.14 -2.79 13.60
N HIS A 22 10.95 -3.42 14.45
CA HIS A 22 12.40 -3.52 14.32
C HIS A 22 12.84 -4.56 13.28
N ARG A 23 11.92 -5.36 12.72
CA ARG A 23 12.19 -6.41 11.73
C ARG A 23 11.55 -6.12 10.36
N VAL A 24 11.34 -4.85 10.05
CA VAL A 24 10.71 -4.45 8.79
C VAL A 24 11.67 -4.61 7.62
N GLU A 25 11.13 -5.09 6.50
CA GLU A 25 11.87 -5.31 5.25
C GLU A 25 11.51 -4.21 4.25
N ALA A 26 12.45 -3.92 3.35
CA ALA A 26 12.21 -3.01 2.23
C ALA A 26 10.96 -3.44 1.45
N THR A 27 10.03 -2.49 1.28
CA THR A 27 8.74 -2.74 0.66
C THR A 27 8.46 -1.69 -0.41
N THR A 28 8.16 -2.15 -1.62
CA THR A 28 7.78 -1.31 -2.76
C THR A 28 6.39 -1.69 -3.22
N ILE A 29 5.60 -0.73 -3.69
CA ILE A 29 4.33 -1.01 -4.35
C ILE A 29 4.35 -0.48 -5.78
N LYS A 30 3.72 -1.21 -6.69
CA LYS A 30 3.36 -0.74 -8.02
C LYS A 30 1.85 -0.63 -8.11
N ALA A 31 1.35 0.58 -8.26
CA ALA A 31 -0.06 0.90 -8.34
C ALA A 31 -0.46 1.19 -9.79
N ALA A 32 -1.56 0.59 -10.26
CA ALA A 32 -2.09 0.79 -11.60
C ALA A 32 -3.62 0.76 -11.59
N ARG A 33 -4.25 1.44 -12.54
CA ARG A 33 -5.69 1.25 -12.79
C ARG A 33 -5.90 -0.11 -13.46
N SER A 34 -6.98 -0.79 -13.10
CA SER A 34 -7.37 -2.03 -13.79
C SER A 34 -7.76 -1.72 -15.24
N THR A 35 -7.36 -2.60 -16.16
CA THR A 35 -7.66 -2.48 -17.60
C THR A 35 -8.93 -3.21 -18.01
N LYS A 36 -9.58 -3.92 -17.07
CA LYS A 36 -10.82 -4.66 -17.34
C LYS A 36 -12.00 -3.69 -17.51
N PRO A 37 -12.83 -3.81 -18.56
CA PRO A 37 -13.88 -2.83 -18.88
C PRO A 37 -14.88 -2.53 -17.76
N ARG A 38 -15.21 -3.52 -16.91
CA ARG A 38 -16.15 -3.36 -15.78
C ARG A 38 -15.48 -2.98 -14.45
N GLU A 39 -14.17 -2.82 -14.45
CA GLU A 39 -13.35 -2.64 -13.25
C GLU A 39 -12.30 -1.55 -13.45
N THR A 40 -12.48 -0.67 -14.43
CA THR A 40 -11.49 0.37 -14.82
C THR A 40 -11.15 1.33 -13.68
N GLU A 41 -12.07 1.48 -12.74
CA GLU A 41 -11.89 2.32 -11.56
C GLU A 41 -11.25 1.59 -10.37
N ASN A 42 -11.04 0.27 -10.47
CA ASN A 42 -10.34 -0.49 -9.43
C ASN A 42 -8.83 -0.22 -9.51
N LEU A 43 -8.20 -0.21 -8.34
CA LEU A 43 -6.77 -0.03 -8.20
C LEU A 43 -6.10 -1.40 -8.01
N LEU A 44 -5.21 -1.76 -8.93
CA LEU A 44 -4.31 -2.89 -8.81
C LEU A 44 -3.07 -2.43 -8.07
N VAL A 45 -2.72 -3.13 -6.98
CA VAL A 45 -1.55 -2.84 -6.17
C VAL A 45 -0.73 -4.11 -6.06
N HIS A 46 0.48 -4.08 -6.60
CA HIS A 46 1.44 -5.16 -6.47
C HIS A 46 2.44 -4.74 -5.39
N THR A 47 2.51 -5.49 -4.29
CA THR A 47 3.47 -5.22 -3.21
C THR A 47 4.65 -6.16 -3.36
N LEU A 48 5.84 -5.61 -3.57
CA LEU A 48 7.10 -6.33 -3.62
C LEU A 48 7.79 -6.18 -2.26
N ARG A 49 8.13 -7.30 -1.63
CA ARG A 49 8.86 -7.31 -0.36
C ARG A 49 9.67 -8.58 -0.21
N LYS A 50 10.66 -8.54 0.67
CA LYS A 50 11.33 -9.73 1.16
C LYS A 50 10.49 -10.41 2.25
N MET A 51 10.39 -11.73 2.19
CA MET A 51 9.86 -12.60 3.25
C MET A 51 10.75 -13.85 3.31
N ASP A 52 11.31 -14.14 4.48
CA ASP A 52 12.17 -15.31 4.74
C ASP A 52 13.32 -15.44 3.74
N GLY A 53 14.01 -14.34 3.45
CA GLY A 53 15.13 -14.36 2.50
C GLY A 53 14.73 -14.20 1.04
N ILE A 54 13.45 -14.44 0.68
CA ILE A 54 12.97 -14.54 -0.70
C ILE A 54 12.15 -13.30 -1.06
N CYS A 55 12.30 -12.82 -2.31
CA CYS A 55 11.47 -11.74 -2.84
C CYS A 55 10.10 -12.27 -3.27
N TRP A 56 9.04 -11.67 -2.72
CA TRP A 56 7.65 -12.03 -3.02
C TRP A 56 6.90 -10.86 -3.65
N GLU A 57 6.03 -11.17 -4.61
CA GLU A 57 5.07 -10.25 -5.19
C GLU A 57 3.65 -10.59 -4.73
N ILE A 58 3.04 -9.68 -3.96
CA ILE A 58 1.68 -9.82 -3.45
C ILE A 58 0.74 -8.96 -4.31
N LYS A 59 -0.11 -9.62 -5.11
CA LYS A 59 -1.06 -8.95 -6.01
C LYS A 59 -2.39 -8.72 -5.30
N GLN A 60 -2.81 -7.45 -5.23
CA GLN A 60 -4.05 -7.04 -4.60
C GLN A 60 -4.89 -6.19 -5.55
N GLN A 61 -6.21 -6.36 -5.47
CA GLN A 61 -7.17 -5.54 -6.20
C GLN A 61 -8.06 -4.80 -5.21
N TYR A 62 -7.90 -3.50 -5.17
CA TYR A 62 -8.65 -2.56 -4.36
C TYR A 62 -9.83 -2.04 -5.17
N ARG A 63 -11.04 -2.31 -4.69
CA ARG A 63 -12.26 -1.87 -5.36
C ARG A 63 -12.54 -0.41 -5.00
N LYS A 64 -12.90 0.41 -5.98
CA LYS A 64 -13.31 1.79 -5.72
C LYS A 64 -14.53 1.81 -4.78
N ASN A 65 -14.54 2.77 -3.86
CA ASN A 65 -15.69 3.11 -3.04
C ASN A 65 -16.43 4.33 -3.65
N LYS A 66 -17.64 4.64 -3.18
CA LYS A 66 -18.41 5.83 -3.57
C LYS A 66 -17.66 7.14 -3.29
N ILE A 67 -16.75 7.13 -2.32
CA ILE A 67 -15.91 8.27 -1.95
C ILE A 67 -14.61 8.19 -2.77
N ASN A 68 -14.30 9.25 -3.53
CA ASN A 68 -13.06 9.35 -4.29
C ASN A 68 -11.83 9.22 -3.38
N GLY A 69 -10.81 8.51 -3.85
CA GLY A 69 -9.60 8.24 -3.07
C GLY A 69 -9.76 7.16 -1.99
N ARG A 70 -10.98 6.67 -1.75
CA ARG A 70 -11.27 5.53 -0.86
C ARG A 70 -11.47 4.25 -1.65
N PHE A 71 -10.84 3.19 -1.17
CA PHE A 71 -10.88 1.88 -1.77
C PHE A 71 -11.11 0.80 -0.71
N ILE A 72 -11.64 -0.34 -1.15
CA ILE A 72 -11.93 -1.49 -0.30
C ILE A 72 -11.20 -2.71 -0.85
N LEU A 73 -10.38 -3.34 -0.01
CA LEU A 73 -9.82 -4.65 -0.28
C LEU A 73 -10.63 -5.72 0.46
N LYS A 74 -11.19 -6.67 -0.30
CA LYS A 74 -11.78 -7.90 0.26
C LYS A 74 -10.68 -8.95 0.38
N VAL A 75 -10.35 -9.33 1.62
CA VAL A 75 -9.38 -10.39 1.87
C VAL A 75 -10.04 -11.73 1.52
N ARG A 76 -9.43 -12.51 0.63
CA ARG A 76 -9.95 -13.84 0.24
C ARG A 76 -10.12 -14.71 1.49
N GLY A 77 -11.28 -15.37 1.62
CA GLY A 77 -11.59 -16.23 2.77
C GLY A 77 -11.89 -15.48 4.07
N SER A 78 -11.99 -14.14 4.06
CA SER A 78 -12.36 -13.37 5.24
C SER A 78 -13.57 -12.49 4.96
N ILE A 79 -14.53 -12.44 5.89
CA ILE A 79 -15.61 -11.44 5.90
C ILE A 79 -15.03 -10.03 6.10
N ARG A 80 -13.80 -9.94 6.63
CA ARG A 80 -13.16 -8.68 7.00
C ARG A 80 -12.67 -7.94 5.76
N GLN A 81 -13.13 -6.71 5.64
CA GLN A 81 -12.70 -5.76 4.63
C GLN A 81 -11.59 -4.87 5.21
N LEU A 82 -10.72 -4.39 4.32
CA LEU A 82 -9.72 -3.38 4.62
C LEU A 82 -10.11 -2.12 3.84
N ASP A 83 -10.42 -1.05 4.58
CA ASP A 83 -10.58 0.28 4.00
C ASP A 83 -9.21 0.91 3.80
N MET A 84 -8.97 1.41 2.60
CA MET A 84 -7.77 2.18 2.26
C MET A 84 -8.19 3.55 1.76
N VAL A 85 -7.55 4.60 2.24
CA VAL A 85 -7.75 5.98 1.77
C VAL A 85 -6.40 6.55 1.37
N VAL A 86 -6.30 7.07 0.16
CA VAL A 86 -5.21 7.98 -0.21
C VAL A 86 -5.59 9.34 0.37
N ALA A 87 -5.02 9.68 1.53
CA ALA A 87 -5.44 10.87 2.27
C ALA A 87 -4.76 12.14 1.74
N GLU A 88 -3.47 12.05 1.45
CA GLU A 88 -2.69 13.17 0.95
C GLU A 88 -1.63 12.64 -0.01
N THR A 89 -1.42 13.35 -1.11
CA THR A 89 -0.39 13.03 -2.10
C THR A 89 -0.27 14.21 -3.06
N ASP A 90 0.95 14.53 -3.46
CA ASP A 90 1.23 15.43 -4.58
C ASP A 90 1.36 14.67 -5.92
N TYR A 91 1.12 13.35 -5.89
CA TYR A 91 1.24 12.40 -7.00
C TYR A 91 2.66 12.18 -7.56
N GLU A 92 3.61 13.04 -7.21
CA GLU A 92 4.96 13.05 -7.76
C GLU A 92 5.99 12.58 -6.74
N ASN A 93 5.96 13.10 -5.51
CA ASN A 93 7.02 12.88 -4.53
C ASN A 93 6.58 12.00 -3.37
N TYR A 94 5.34 12.14 -2.89
CA TYR A 94 4.88 11.41 -1.71
C TYR A 94 3.40 11.03 -1.76
N ALA A 95 3.04 10.05 -0.91
CA ALA A 95 1.65 9.77 -0.57
C ALA A 95 1.49 9.21 0.83
N ILE A 96 0.45 9.65 1.52
CA ILE A 96 0.04 9.16 2.83
C ILE A 96 -1.23 8.33 2.66
N LEU A 97 -1.13 7.04 2.98
CA LEU A 97 -2.24 6.10 2.89
C LEU A 97 -2.69 5.69 4.29
N TYR A 98 -4.00 5.80 4.53
CA TYR A 98 -4.65 5.29 5.72
C TYR A 98 -5.27 3.95 5.43
N TYR A 99 -5.07 3.01 6.34
CA TYR A 99 -5.60 1.67 6.31
C TYR A 99 -6.39 1.42 7.60
N GLN A 100 -7.66 1.07 7.48
CA GLN A 100 -8.50 0.76 8.62
C GLN A 100 -9.03 -0.66 8.52
N ARG A 101 -8.79 -1.45 9.58
CA ARG A 101 -9.33 -2.80 9.73
C ARG A 101 -9.74 -3.01 11.17
N GLN A 102 -11.01 -3.36 11.38
CA GLN A 102 -11.57 -3.64 12.72
C GLN A 102 -11.26 -2.55 13.75
N LYS A 103 -11.51 -1.29 13.38
CA LYS A 103 -11.24 -0.09 14.21
C LYS A 103 -9.77 0.18 14.53
N LYS A 104 -8.83 -0.64 14.05
CA LYS A 104 -7.39 -0.36 14.14
C LYS A 104 -6.92 0.36 12.89
N ILE A 105 -6.17 1.44 13.10
CA ILE A 105 -5.64 2.26 12.01
C ILE A 105 -4.16 1.91 11.76
N THR A 106 -3.76 1.99 10.50
CA THR A 106 -2.38 1.98 10.06
C THR A 106 -2.18 3.06 9.01
N ILE A 107 -1.16 3.88 9.18
CA ILE A 107 -0.78 4.96 8.29
C ILE A 107 0.53 4.55 7.63
N LYS A 108 0.64 4.74 6.32
CA LYS A 108 1.85 4.47 5.56
C LYS A 108 2.24 5.70 4.77
N LEU A 109 3.50 6.10 4.92
CA LEU A 109 4.12 7.13 4.10
C LEU A 109 4.89 6.45 2.97
N TYR A 110 4.56 6.83 1.75
CA TYR A 110 5.24 6.41 0.54
C TYR A 110 5.96 7.60 -0.10
N GLY A 111 7.08 7.33 -0.75
CA GLY A 111 7.78 8.29 -1.60
C GLY A 111 8.10 7.71 -2.98
N GLN A 112 8.24 8.58 -3.98
CA GLN A 112 8.98 8.25 -5.19
C GLN A 112 10.45 8.61 -4.94
N PHE A 113 11.32 7.62 -4.72
CA PHE A 113 12.75 7.89 -4.66
C PHE A 113 13.49 6.97 -5.60
N VAL A 114 14.12 7.57 -6.61
CA VAL A 114 15.27 7.02 -7.32
C VAL A 114 16.44 7.94 -6.97
N SER A 115 17.02 7.76 -5.78
CA SER A 115 18.41 8.20 -5.59
C SER A 115 19.27 6.95 -5.59
N THR A 116 19.85 6.62 -6.74
CA THR A 116 21.14 5.94 -6.73
C THR A 116 22.09 6.85 -5.97
N PRO A 117 22.76 6.41 -4.89
CA PRO A 117 23.86 7.17 -4.34
C PRO A 117 24.90 7.28 -5.47
N THR A 118 25.22 8.50 -5.91
CA THR A 118 26.47 8.71 -6.64
C THR A 118 27.60 8.38 -5.69
N PRO A 119 28.44 7.37 -5.98
CA PRO A 119 29.60 7.12 -5.14
C PRO A 119 30.52 8.35 -5.12
N PRO A 120 31.20 8.62 -4.00
CA PRO A 120 32.14 9.73 -3.85
C PRO A 120 33.34 9.62 -4.80
#